data_AF-A0A1B6D3M0-F1
#
_entry.id   AF-A0A1B6D3M0-F1
#
_cell.length_a   1.000
_cell.length_b   1.000
_cell.length_c   1.000
_cell.angle_alpha   90.00
_cell.angle_beta   90.00
_cell.angle_gamma   90.00
#
_symmetry.space_group_name_H-M   'P 1'
#
loop_
_entity.id
_entity.type
_entity.pdbx_description
1 polymer ?
#
loop_
_entity_poly.entity_id
_entity_poly.type
_entity_poly.pdbx_seq_one_letter_code
_entity_poly.pdbx_strand_id
1 'polypeptide(L)'
;MKNQCAFIQYLPKNKHAHYGIKKFEVFDSKTNYIMYIELYSGNDYLKGDPPPFTEKVIIPKMEKSNLLAKYYHVFLDQFYTKVPLSKKRLDRKTYMTGTVNKNSKYLCKSVTSAKLEAKESIYFRREETLLVGFRQKATRKPVYILTTACHAEDKLIKSKKGLESIKPIVIDKYNQYMGGVDVSDKSIYHTSCSRMTSKYWKKLFFNFIDIYLFSANVLYVANTNKPLARKDSLVAIVDSLATPEPQPAVGPVGDCGDQHQITHLPRQLLRFCEVCSAKGIQKKSRY
;
A
#
# COMPACT_ATOMS: atom_id res chain seq x y z
N MET A 1 11.67 -23.94 -14.02
CA MET A 1 10.36 -23.34 -14.36
C MET A 1 10.21 -22.00 -13.63
N LYS A 2 10.37 -20.87 -14.33
CA LYS A 2 9.93 -19.56 -13.82
C LYS A 2 8.39 -19.59 -13.76
N ASN A 3 7.82 -19.21 -12.62
CA ASN A 3 6.39 -19.19 -12.35
C ASN A 3 5.61 -18.60 -13.55
N GLN A 4 4.86 -19.43 -14.28
CA GLN A 4 4.01 -18.99 -15.38
C GLN A 4 2.77 -18.30 -14.80
N CYS A 5 2.86 -17.00 -14.54
CA CYS A 5 1.74 -16.19 -14.07
C CYS A 5 1.66 -14.93 -14.93
N ALA A 6 0.52 -14.70 -15.58
CA ALA A 6 0.28 -13.55 -16.45
C ALA A 6 0.43 -12.19 -15.74
N PHE A 7 0.36 -12.18 -14.41
CA PHE A 7 0.46 -10.96 -13.60
C PHE A 7 1.91 -10.56 -13.26
N ILE A 8 2.90 -11.41 -13.57
CA ILE A 8 4.30 -11.09 -13.33
C ILE A 8 4.77 -10.04 -14.34
N GLN A 9 5.21 -8.91 -13.81
CA GLN A 9 5.83 -7.84 -14.57
C GLN A 9 7.35 -7.92 -14.49
N TYR A 10 7.98 -7.57 -15.61
CA TYR A 10 9.42 -7.32 -15.68
C TYR A 10 9.70 -5.83 -15.40
N LEU A 11 10.53 -5.57 -14.40
CA LEU A 11 10.96 -4.25 -13.95
C LEU A 11 12.50 -4.13 -14.14
N PRO A 12 12.97 -3.84 -15.36
CA PRO A 12 14.41 -3.86 -15.68
C PRO A 12 15.23 -2.86 -14.84
N LYS A 13 14.62 -1.73 -14.46
CA LYS A 13 15.29 -0.66 -13.71
C LYS A 13 15.37 -0.93 -12.20
N ASN A 14 14.65 -1.92 -11.69
CA ASN A 14 14.70 -2.27 -10.28
C ASN A 14 15.96 -3.09 -10.00
N LYS A 15 16.82 -2.61 -9.09
CA LYS A 15 18.09 -3.26 -8.75
C LYS A 15 17.93 -4.46 -7.82
N HIS A 16 16.81 -4.57 -7.11
CA HIS A 16 16.59 -5.61 -6.09
C HIS A 16 15.83 -6.80 -6.65
N ALA A 17 14.81 -6.56 -7.46
CA ALA A 17 14.00 -7.61 -8.07
C ALA A 17 13.50 -7.20 -9.45
N HIS A 18 13.95 -7.92 -10.48
CA HIS A 18 13.55 -7.66 -11.87
C HIS A 18 12.19 -8.25 -12.24
N TYR A 19 11.66 -9.21 -11.47
CA TYR A 19 10.38 -9.85 -11.74
C TYR A 19 9.51 -9.83 -10.49
N GLY A 20 8.27 -9.36 -10.62
CA GLY A 20 7.35 -9.26 -9.49
C GLY A 20 5.92 -9.02 -9.93
N ILE A 21 4.99 -9.16 -8.99
CA ILE A 21 3.59 -8.77 -9.19
C ILE A 21 3.47 -7.34 -8.72
N LYS A 22 2.91 -6.47 -9.56
CA LYS A 22 2.71 -5.07 -9.24
C LYS A 22 1.42 -4.89 -8.46
N LYS A 23 1.47 -4.03 -7.44
CA LYS A 23 0.31 -3.55 -6.68
C LYS A 23 0.30 -2.02 -6.71
N PHE A 24 -0.88 -1.44 -6.56
CA PHE A 24 -1.08 -0.03 -6.30
C PHE A 24 -1.59 0.12 -4.88
N GLU A 25 -1.06 1.10 -4.18
CA GLU A 25 -1.38 1.31 -2.77
C GLU A 25 -1.66 2.79 -2.54
N VAL A 26 -2.66 3.07 -1.70
CA VAL A 26 -2.99 4.40 -1.21
C VAL A 26 -2.68 4.42 0.28
N PHE A 27 -1.91 5.42 0.70
CA PHE A 27 -1.47 5.58 2.07
C PHE A 27 -1.99 6.88 2.66
N ASP A 28 -2.27 6.90 3.96
CA ASP A 28 -2.27 8.15 4.71
C ASP A 28 -0.82 8.62 4.90
N SER A 29 -0.48 9.78 4.35
CA SER A 29 0.88 10.33 4.39
C SER A 29 1.38 10.64 5.81
N LYS A 30 0.49 10.85 6.80
CA LYS A 30 0.91 11.18 8.17
C LYS A 30 1.26 9.94 8.98
N THR A 31 0.40 8.92 8.94
CA THR A 31 0.58 7.69 9.73
C THR A 31 1.29 6.58 8.97
N ASN A 32 1.38 6.68 7.64
CA ASN A 32 1.73 5.59 6.73
C ASN A 32 0.75 4.41 6.77
N TYR A 33 -0.48 4.62 7.27
CA TYR A 33 -1.50 3.58 7.23
C TYR A 33 -1.95 3.29 5.79
N ILE A 34 -2.16 2.02 5.48
CA ILE A 34 -2.55 1.59 4.13
C ILE A 34 -4.07 1.67 4.02
N MET A 35 -4.56 2.60 3.22
CA MET A 35 -5.98 2.87 3.00
C MET A 35 -6.58 1.96 1.93
N TYR A 36 -5.81 1.60 0.91
CA TYR A 36 -6.31 0.82 -0.21
C TYR A 36 -5.18 0.08 -0.93
N ILE A 37 -5.45 -1.13 -1.39
CA ILE A 37 -4.51 -1.97 -2.15
C ILE A 37 -5.23 -2.60 -3.33
N GLU A 38 -4.58 -2.60 -4.49
CA GLU A 38 -5.11 -3.22 -5.69
C GLU A 38 -4.00 -3.87 -6.51
N LEU A 39 -4.18 -5.14 -6.88
CA LEU A 39 -3.23 -5.85 -7.71
C LEU A 39 -3.39 -5.46 -9.18
N TYR A 40 -2.27 -5.27 -9.88
CA TYR A 40 -2.27 -5.07 -11.32
C TYR A 40 -2.44 -6.42 -12.03
N SER A 41 -3.54 -6.60 -12.76
CA SER A 41 -3.90 -7.87 -13.41
C SER A 41 -3.41 -8.01 -14.86
N GLY A 42 -2.42 -7.22 -15.30
CA GLY A 42 -1.88 -7.31 -16.65
C GLY A 42 -2.59 -6.37 -17.64
N ASN A 43 -2.56 -6.74 -18.92
CA ASN A 43 -3.05 -5.89 -20.03
C ASN A 43 -4.55 -5.59 -19.94
N ASP A 44 -5.30 -6.45 -19.26
CA ASP A 44 -6.76 -6.34 -19.15
C ASP A 44 -7.19 -5.39 -18.03
N TYR A 45 -6.27 -5.04 -17.13
CA TYR A 45 -6.54 -4.28 -15.91
C TYR A 45 -7.28 -2.95 -16.16
N LEU A 46 -7.08 -2.33 -17.34
CA LEU A 46 -7.67 -1.03 -17.71
C LEU A 46 -8.14 -0.96 -19.17
N LYS A 47 -8.51 -2.12 -19.78
CA LYS A 47 -9.01 -2.19 -21.17
C LYS A 47 -10.19 -1.23 -21.40
N GLY A 48 -10.22 -0.58 -22.56
CA GLY A 48 -11.22 0.41 -23.00
C GLY A 48 -10.64 1.80 -23.33
N ASP A 49 -11.29 2.60 -24.17
CA ASP A 49 -10.94 4.01 -24.44
C ASP A 49 -11.53 4.97 -23.38
N PRO A 50 -11.31 6.30 -23.48
CA PRO A 50 -10.66 7.15 -22.45
C PRO A 50 -11.32 7.15 -21.05
N PRO A 51 -10.54 7.30 -19.94
CA PRO A 51 -9.39 8.23 -19.83
C PRO A 51 -7.97 7.60 -19.86
N PRO A 52 -6.88 8.42 -19.85
CA PRO A 52 -5.49 7.94 -19.80
C PRO A 52 -5.22 7.00 -18.60
N PHE A 53 -4.25 6.09 -18.74
CA PHE A 53 -3.87 5.10 -17.73
C PHE A 53 -3.74 5.69 -16.30
N THR A 54 -3.07 6.84 -16.16
CA THR A 54 -2.85 7.45 -14.84
C THR A 54 -4.14 7.90 -14.17
N GLU A 55 -5.10 8.43 -14.94
CA GLU A 55 -6.42 8.81 -14.43
C GLU A 55 -7.22 7.57 -14.04
N LYS A 56 -7.20 6.54 -14.90
CA LYS A 56 -7.84 5.25 -14.65
C LYS A 56 -7.28 4.50 -13.44
N VAL A 57 -6.00 4.71 -13.10
CA VAL A 57 -5.42 4.16 -11.89
C VAL A 57 -5.86 4.98 -10.68
N ILE A 58 -5.67 6.30 -10.69
CA ILE A 58 -5.80 7.13 -9.49
C ILE A 58 -7.26 7.38 -9.09
N ILE A 59 -8.12 7.74 -10.05
CA ILE A 59 -9.49 8.18 -9.74
C ILE A 59 -10.29 7.05 -9.06
N PRO A 60 -10.36 5.82 -9.62
CA PRO A 60 -11.10 4.74 -8.99
C PRO A 60 -10.56 4.36 -7.61
N LYS A 61 -9.24 4.48 -7.40
CA LYS A 61 -8.63 4.18 -6.08
C LYS A 61 -9.04 5.20 -5.03
N MET A 62 -9.06 6.47 -5.39
CA MET A 62 -9.51 7.54 -4.51
C MET A 62 -11.03 7.44 -4.24
N GLU A 63 -11.82 7.02 -5.22
CA GLU A 63 -13.26 6.78 -5.05
C GLU A 63 -13.53 5.59 -4.14
N LYS A 64 -12.91 4.42 -4.42
CA LYS A 64 -13.06 3.20 -3.60
C LYS A 64 -12.56 3.37 -2.17
N SER A 65 -11.56 4.21 -1.94
CA SER A 65 -11.08 4.57 -0.59
C SER A 65 -11.86 5.71 0.06
N ASN A 66 -12.89 6.25 -0.60
CA ASN A 66 -13.71 7.35 -0.09
C ASN A 66 -12.89 8.63 0.22
N LEU A 67 -11.87 8.90 -0.60
CA LEU A 67 -10.93 10.04 -0.49
C LEU A 67 -11.10 11.08 -1.60
N LEU A 68 -11.96 10.84 -2.60
CA LEU A 68 -12.22 11.81 -3.66
C LEU A 68 -13.21 12.89 -3.18
N ALA A 69 -13.01 14.14 -3.64
CA ALA A 69 -13.91 15.27 -3.42
C ALA A 69 -14.13 15.73 -1.97
N LYS A 70 -13.10 15.55 -1.13
CA LYS A 70 -13.12 15.88 0.31
C LYS A 70 -12.02 16.84 0.77
N TYR A 71 -11.48 17.61 -0.16
CA TYR A 71 -10.35 18.53 0.01
C TYR A 71 -9.04 17.86 0.46
N TYR A 72 -8.93 16.54 0.32
CA TYR A 72 -7.68 15.83 0.54
C TYR A 72 -6.61 16.23 -0.48
N HIS A 73 -5.37 16.15 -0.03
CA HIS A 73 -4.19 16.42 -0.84
C HIS A 73 -3.48 15.12 -1.18
N VAL A 74 -3.53 14.70 -2.44
CA VAL A 74 -2.80 13.52 -2.91
C VAL A 74 -1.38 13.87 -3.35
N PHE A 75 -0.42 13.10 -2.87
CA PHE A 75 0.97 13.16 -3.32
C PHE A 75 1.26 11.99 -4.26
N LEU A 76 1.85 12.28 -5.43
CA LEU A 76 2.01 11.30 -6.50
C LEU A 76 3.45 11.22 -7.00
N ASP A 77 3.87 10.00 -7.35
CA ASP A 77 5.13 9.78 -8.05
C ASP A 77 5.09 10.28 -9.50
N GLN A 78 6.26 10.44 -10.10
CA GLN A 78 6.47 10.98 -11.45
C GLN A 78 5.70 10.23 -12.54
N PHE A 79 5.58 8.91 -12.39
CA PHE A 79 4.87 8.10 -13.38
C PHE A 79 3.40 8.50 -13.49
N TYR A 80 2.76 8.78 -12.34
CA TYR A 80 1.33 9.06 -12.25
C TYR A 80 0.98 10.54 -12.44
N THR A 81 1.93 11.44 -12.25
CA THR A 81 1.68 12.88 -12.32
C THR A 81 1.67 13.36 -13.78
N LYS A 82 0.51 13.85 -14.24
CA LYS A 82 0.31 14.45 -15.57
C LYS A 82 -0.45 15.76 -15.45
N VAL A 83 -0.14 16.73 -16.32
CA VAL A 83 -0.82 18.04 -16.35
C VAL A 83 -2.33 17.93 -16.63
N PRO A 84 -2.82 17.08 -17.56
CA PRO A 84 -4.27 16.94 -17.75
C PRO A 84 -5.00 16.47 -16.49
N LEU A 85 -4.36 15.62 -15.67
CA LEU A 85 -4.91 15.15 -14.40
C LEU A 85 -5.03 16.29 -13.38
N SER A 86 -4.11 17.27 -13.39
CA SER A 86 -4.21 18.44 -12.49
C SER A 86 -5.38 19.35 -12.89
N LYS A 87 -5.57 19.55 -14.21
CA LYS A 87 -6.64 20.39 -14.74
C LYS A 87 -8.04 19.81 -14.51
N LYS A 88 -8.23 18.52 -14.78
CA LYS A 88 -9.54 17.85 -14.61
C LYS A 88 -10.02 17.78 -13.16
N ARG A 89 -9.16 18.06 -12.16
CA ARG A 89 -9.45 17.88 -10.73
C ARG A 89 -9.83 19.13 -9.97
N LEU A 90 -9.72 20.31 -10.59
CA LEU A 90 -10.14 21.57 -9.96
C LEU A 90 -11.66 21.62 -9.72
N ASP A 91 -12.46 20.86 -10.47
CA ASP A 91 -13.91 20.74 -10.24
C ASP A 91 -14.30 19.82 -9.07
N ARG A 92 -13.37 19.04 -8.50
CA ARG A 92 -13.72 17.95 -7.56
C ARG A 92 -12.96 18.01 -6.24
N LYS A 93 -12.79 19.21 -5.66
CA LYS A 93 -12.37 19.39 -4.25
C LYS A 93 -11.25 18.43 -3.82
N THR A 94 -10.20 18.26 -4.63
CA THR A 94 -9.09 17.32 -4.37
C THR A 94 -7.80 17.92 -4.90
N TYR A 95 -6.84 18.14 -4.02
CA TYR A 95 -5.56 18.73 -4.38
C TYR A 95 -4.55 17.66 -4.76
N MET A 96 -3.57 18.04 -5.60
CA MET A 96 -2.54 17.13 -6.06
C MET A 96 -1.17 17.80 -6.03
N THR A 97 -0.14 17.07 -5.60
CA THR A 97 1.26 17.44 -5.80
C THR A 97 2.04 16.24 -6.29
N GLY A 98 2.87 16.40 -7.30
CA GLY A 98 3.71 15.31 -7.79
C GLY A 98 4.88 15.77 -8.63
N THR A 99 5.94 14.98 -8.66
CA THR A 99 7.06 15.24 -9.56
C THR A 99 6.62 15.04 -11.01
N VAL A 100 7.18 15.78 -11.96
CA VAL A 100 6.88 15.63 -13.38
C VAL A 100 8.14 15.36 -14.18
N ASN A 101 7.99 14.65 -15.29
CA ASN A 101 9.09 14.47 -16.22
C ASN A 101 9.31 15.78 -17.00
N LYS A 102 10.54 16.30 -16.98
CA LYS A 102 10.93 17.49 -17.73
C LYS A 102 10.64 17.37 -19.24
N ASN A 103 10.66 16.15 -19.78
CA ASN A 103 10.40 15.87 -21.19
C ASN A 103 8.90 15.64 -21.48
N SER A 104 8.02 15.89 -20.51
CA SER A 104 6.57 15.73 -20.69
C SER A 104 6.06 16.71 -21.74
N LYS A 105 5.32 16.21 -22.74
CA LYS A 105 4.75 17.03 -23.83
C LYS A 105 3.83 18.17 -23.37
N TYR A 106 3.38 18.12 -22.11
CA TYR A 106 2.49 19.12 -21.52
C TYR A 106 3.24 20.28 -20.85
N LEU A 107 4.57 20.23 -20.77
CA LEU A 107 5.37 21.30 -20.21
C LEU A 107 5.97 22.14 -21.34
N CYS A 108 6.00 23.45 -21.14
CA CYS A 108 6.62 24.35 -22.10
C CYS A 108 8.14 24.17 -22.08
N LYS A 109 8.76 23.97 -23.24
CA LYS A 109 10.20 23.72 -23.34
C LYS A 109 11.03 24.91 -22.85
N SER A 110 10.54 26.14 -23.00
CA SER A 110 11.24 27.35 -22.51
C SER A 110 11.46 27.28 -20.99
N VAL A 111 10.46 26.76 -20.26
CA VAL A 111 10.53 26.55 -18.81
C VAL A 111 11.52 25.45 -18.45
N THR A 112 11.40 24.29 -19.10
CA THR A 112 12.20 23.11 -18.72
C THR A 112 13.65 23.16 -19.20
N SER A 113 13.97 24.08 -20.12
CA SER A 113 15.30 24.28 -20.68
C SER A 113 16.05 25.43 -20.02
N ALA A 114 15.40 26.19 -19.13
CA ALA A 114 16.06 27.18 -18.32
C ALA A 114 17.22 26.53 -17.54
N LYS A 115 18.37 27.19 -17.54
CA LYS A 115 19.50 26.78 -16.69
C LYS A 115 19.20 27.27 -15.29
N LEU A 116 18.93 26.33 -14.37
CA LEU A 116 18.84 26.63 -12.95
C LEU A 116 20.20 26.39 -12.31
N GLU A 117 20.69 27.36 -11.57
CA GLU A 117 21.85 27.25 -10.70
C GLU A 117 21.51 26.49 -9.41
N ALA A 118 22.55 26.15 -8.64
CA ALA A 118 22.37 25.44 -7.38
C ALA A 118 21.58 26.30 -6.38
N LYS A 119 20.56 25.69 -5.77
CA LYS A 119 19.58 26.30 -4.86
C LYS A 119 18.65 27.32 -5.51
N GLU A 120 18.65 27.43 -6.83
CA GLU A 120 17.71 28.28 -7.56
C GLU A 120 16.36 27.57 -7.76
N SER A 121 15.30 28.36 -7.70
CA SER A 121 13.91 27.96 -7.93
C SER A 121 13.32 28.78 -9.08
N ILE A 122 12.45 28.16 -9.87
CA ILE A 122 11.64 28.85 -10.90
C ILE A 122 10.19 28.44 -10.76
N TYR A 123 9.30 29.39 -10.99
CA TYR A 123 7.87 29.23 -10.77
C TYR A 123 7.09 29.58 -12.03
N PHE A 124 6.21 28.69 -12.45
CA PHE A 124 5.32 28.91 -13.58
C PHE A 124 3.91 28.54 -13.18
N ARG A 125 3.01 29.51 -13.18
CA ARG A 125 1.61 29.30 -12.85
C ARG A 125 0.75 29.40 -14.10
N ARG A 126 -0.18 28.47 -14.22
CA ARG A 126 -1.29 28.56 -15.16
C ARG A 126 -2.55 28.20 -14.41
N GLU A 127 -3.45 29.18 -14.27
CA GLU A 127 -4.67 29.03 -13.46
C GLU A 127 -4.28 28.55 -12.05
N GLU A 128 -4.94 27.52 -11.53
CA GLU A 128 -4.65 26.93 -10.22
C GLU A 128 -3.51 25.90 -10.22
N THR A 129 -2.90 25.63 -11.37
CA THR A 129 -1.76 24.71 -11.45
C THR A 129 -0.45 25.49 -11.40
N LEU A 130 0.37 25.19 -10.39
CA LEU A 130 1.72 25.71 -10.23
C LEU A 130 2.75 24.63 -10.58
N LEU A 131 3.68 24.98 -11.45
CA LEU A 131 4.89 24.22 -11.74
C LEU A 131 6.07 24.88 -11.04
N VAL A 132 6.82 24.09 -10.28
CA VAL A 132 8.03 24.52 -9.57
C VAL A 132 9.22 23.74 -10.11
N GLY A 133 10.21 24.44 -10.65
CA GLY A 133 11.53 23.89 -10.95
C GLY A 133 12.50 24.24 -9.82
N PHE A 134 13.35 23.30 -9.41
CA PHE A 134 14.37 23.55 -8.40
C PHE A 134 15.58 22.66 -8.59
N ARG A 135 16.78 23.22 -8.38
CA ARG A 135 18.01 22.45 -8.41
C ARG A 135 18.70 22.48 -7.06
N GLN A 136 18.66 21.37 -6.34
CA GLN A 136 19.22 21.31 -4.98
C GLN A 136 20.75 21.54 -4.91
N LYS A 137 21.49 21.01 -5.89
CA LYS A 137 22.96 21.07 -5.95
C LYS A 137 23.42 21.14 -7.41
N ALA A 138 24.57 21.73 -7.67
CA ALA A 138 25.17 21.78 -9.00
C ALA A 138 25.38 20.37 -9.59
N THR A 139 25.73 19.38 -8.77
CA THR A 139 25.93 17.99 -9.23
C THR A 139 24.64 17.24 -9.57
N ARG A 140 23.46 17.82 -9.27
CA ARG A 140 22.17 17.18 -9.51
C ARG A 140 21.38 17.90 -10.60
N LYS A 141 20.56 17.11 -11.29
CA LYS A 141 19.61 17.62 -12.27
C LYS A 141 18.47 18.36 -11.55
N PRO A 142 17.90 19.42 -12.15
CA PRO A 142 16.70 20.06 -11.64
C PRO A 142 15.53 19.07 -11.52
N VAL A 143 14.75 19.24 -10.46
CA VAL A 143 13.48 18.53 -10.24
C VAL A 143 12.36 19.49 -10.58
N TYR A 144 11.31 18.96 -11.21
CA TYR A 144 10.10 19.70 -11.51
C TYR A 144 8.94 19.08 -10.74
N ILE A 145 8.18 19.90 -10.02
CA ILE A 145 7.00 19.49 -9.25
C ILE A 145 5.79 20.27 -9.74
N LEU A 146 4.70 19.56 -10.00
CA LEU A 146 3.40 20.12 -10.32
C LEU A 146 2.54 20.08 -9.07
N THR A 147 1.88 21.18 -8.72
CA THR A 147 0.97 21.27 -7.57
C THR A 147 -0.27 22.09 -7.87
N THR A 148 -1.38 21.76 -7.22
CA THR A 148 -2.61 22.57 -7.20
C THR A 148 -2.97 23.07 -5.79
N ALA A 149 -2.12 22.80 -4.79
CA ALA A 149 -2.44 23.02 -3.38
C ALA A 149 -1.57 24.10 -2.70
N CYS A 150 -0.52 24.55 -3.38
CA CYS A 150 0.52 25.38 -2.77
C CYS A 150 0.76 26.63 -3.63
N HIS A 151 1.08 27.72 -2.95
CA HIS A 151 1.55 28.95 -3.57
C HIS A 151 3.06 28.91 -3.84
N ALA A 152 3.53 29.86 -4.65
CA ALA A 152 4.93 30.03 -4.97
C ALA A 152 5.62 30.76 -3.81
N GLU A 153 6.44 30.04 -3.04
CA GLU A 153 7.21 30.61 -1.95
C GLU A 153 8.45 29.73 -1.68
N ASP A 154 9.60 30.38 -1.56
CA ASP A 154 10.82 29.81 -1.01
C ASP A 154 10.89 30.10 0.48
N LYS A 155 11.21 29.07 1.27
CA LYS A 155 11.31 29.16 2.72
C LYS A 155 12.66 28.66 3.20
N LEU A 156 13.14 29.26 4.30
CA LEU A 156 14.25 28.72 5.06
C LEU A 156 13.78 27.46 5.80
N ILE A 157 14.39 26.33 5.49
CA ILE A 157 13.99 25.04 6.03
C ILE A 157 15.17 24.37 6.71
N LYS A 158 14.96 24.02 7.99
CA LYS A 158 15.88 23.25 8.81
C LYS A 158 15.71 21.76 8.52
N SER A 159 16.80 21.11 8.13
CA SER A 159 16.88 19.66 8.05
C SER A 159 16.83 19.03 9.45
N LYS A 160 16.48 17.74 9.54
CA LYS A 160 16.58 16.94 10.77
C LYS A 160 18.00 16.94 11.37
N LYS A 161 19.02 17.22 10.55
CA LYS A 161 20.43 17.34 10.95
C LYS A 161 20.83 18.77 11.35
N GLY A 162 19.88 19.69 11.52
CA GLY A 162 20.13 21.09 11.87
C GLY A 162 20.58 21.99 10.71
N LEU A 163 20.88 21.44 9.54
CA LEU A 163 21.31 22.21 8.37
C LEU A 163 20.16 23.06 7.79
N GLU A 164 20.39 24.36 7.66
CA GLU A 164 19.46 25.30 7.03
C GLU A 164 19.67 25.37 5.52
N SER A 165 18.57 25.40 4.77
CA SER A 165 18.59 25.60 3.33
C SER A 165 17.32 26.31 2.87
N ILE A 166 17.48 27.27 1.96
CA ILE A 166 16.34 27.88 1.26
C ILE A 166 15.91 26.92 0.16
N LYS A 167 14.63 26.56 0.15
CA LYS A 167 14.00 25.75 -0.91
C LYS A 167 12.51 26.06 -1.01
N PRO A 168 11.89 25.77 -2.17
CA PRO A 168 10.45 25.87 -2.34
C PRO A 168 9.67 25.07 -1.29
N ILE A 169 8.63 25.68 -0.71
CA ILE A 169 7.73 25.01 0.26
C ILE A 169 7.14 23.73 -0.34
N VAL A 170 6.84 23.74 -1.64
CA VAL A 170 6.27 22.60 -2.36
C VAL A 170 7.18 21.38 -2.30
N ILE A 171 8.50 21.58 -2.37
CA ILE A 171 9.49 20.49 -2.33
C ILE A 171 9.57 19.90 -0.93
N ASP A 172 9.46 20.75 0.09
CA ASP A 172 9.47 20.28 1.46
C ASP A 172 8.23 19.46 1.79
N LYS A 173 7.04 19.98 1.46
CA LYS A 173 5.78 19.26 1.60
C LYS A 173 5.81 17.94 0.82
N TYR A 174 6.29 17.95 -0.43
CA TYR A 174 6.42 16.71 -1.21
C TYR A 174 7.31 15.69 -0.51
N ASN A 175 8.49 16.07 -0.03
CA ASN A 175 9.39 15.17 0.69
C ASN A 175 8.84 14.71 2.04
N GLN A 176 8.01 15.51 2.70
CA GLN A 176 7.39 15.18 3.98
C GLN A 176 6.29 14.13 3.83
N TYR A 177 5.44 14.26 2.80
CA TYR A 177 4.23 13.46 2.65
C TYR A 177 4.33 12.33 1.61
N MET A 178 5.39 12.33 0.79
CA MET A 178 5.74 11.17 -0.03
C MET A 178 6.55 10.15 0.77
N GLY A 179 6.63 8.94 0.23
CA GLY A 179 7.48 7.88 0.76
C GLY A 179 6.75 6.86 1.64
N GLY A 180 5.43 6.97 1.82
CA GLY A 180 4.65 5.96 2.56
C GLY A 180 4.86 4.53 2.03
N VAL A 181 4.91 4.37 0.70
CA VAL A 181 5.27 3.11 0.04
C VAL A 181 6.65 2.63 0.49
N ASP A 182 7.68 3.46 0.32
CA ASP A 182 9.07 3.11 0.65
C ASP A 182 9.25 2.77 2.14
N VAL A 183 8.54 3.48 3.03
CA VAL A 183 8.54 3.23 4.48
C VAL A 183 7.93 1.87 4.78
N SER A 184 6.77 1.57 4.19
CA SER A 184 6.10 0.29 4.38
C SER A 184 6.91 -0.88 3.82
N ASP A 185 7.44 -0.74 2.59
CA ASP A 185 8.26 -1.76 1.93
C ASP A 185 9.54 -2.04 2.73
N LYS A 186 10.21 -1.00 3.21
CA LYS A 186 11.38 -1.17 4.09
C LYS A 186 11.02 -1.87 5.38
N SER A 187 9.90 -1.50 6.00
CA SER A 187 9.44 -2.11 7.26
C SER A 187 9.09 -3.59 7.09
N ILE A 188 8.36 -3.91 6.03
CA ILE A 188 7.98 -5.28 5.67
C ILE A 188 9.23 -6.10 5.32
N TYR A 189 10.17 -5.55 4.55
CA TYR A 189 11.39 -6.26 4.16
C TYR A 189 12.18 -6.81 5.35
N HIS A 190 12.26 -6.07 6.45
CA HIS A 190 12.98 -6.50 7.66
C HIS A 190 12.23 -7.55 8.50
N THR A 191 10.92 -7.69 8.31
CA THR A 191 10.05 -8.56 9.13
C THR A 191 9.33 -9.63 8.34
N SER A 192 9.55 -9.70 7.02
CA SER A 192 8.82 -10.59 6.13
C SER A 192 9.15 -12.05 6.38
N CYS A 193 8.12 -12.87 6.45
CA CYS A 193 8.22 -14.33 6.52
C CYS A 193 8.24 -15.00 5.14
N SER A 194 8.37 -14.24 4.05
CA SER A 194 8.35 -14.78 2.70
C SER A 194 9.45 -15.83 2.48
N ARG A 195 9.08 -16.95 1.85
CA ARG A 195 9.98 -18.06 1.49
C ARG A 195 9.98 -18.26 -0.03
N MET A 196 11.05 -18.87 -0.55
CA MET A 196 11.11 -19.23 -1.97
C MET A 196 9.96 -20.18 -2.31
N THR A 197 9.20 -19.87 -3.35
CA THR A 197 8.05 -20.68 -3.77
C THR A 197 7.83 -20.61 -5.28
N SER A 198 7.44 -21.75 -5.86
CA SER A 198 7.03 -21.84 -7.27
C SER A 198 5.58 -21.39 -7.49
N LYS A 199 4.78 -21.23 -6.42
CA LYS A 199 3.36 -20.87 -6.53
C LYS A 199 3.17 -19.38 -6.25
N TYR A 200 2.78 -18.61 -7.28
CA TYR A 200 2.65 -17.15 -7.17
C TYR A 200 1.64 -16.70 -6.09
N TRP A 201 0.54 -17.43 -5.92
CA TRP A 201 -0.51 -17.09 -4.94
C TRP A 201 0.01 -17.17 -3.50
N LYS A 202 0.96 -18.08 -3.20
CA LYS A 202 1.59 -18.15 -1.87
C LYS A 202 2.36 -16.86 -1.58
N LYS A 203 3.07 -16.33 -2.58
CA LYS A 203 3.79 -15.05 -2.46
C LYS A 203 2.83 -13.89 -2.18
N LEU A 204 1.67 -13.85 -2.85
CA LEU A 204 0.64 -12.85 -2.58
C LEU A 204 0.05 -13.00 -1.17
N PHE A 205 -0.30 -14.22 -0.76
CA PHE A 205 -0.86 -14.51 0.56
C PHE A 205 0.07 -14.04 1.69
N PHE A 206 1.35 -14.43 1.66
CA PHE A 206 2.30 -13.98 2.67
C PHE A 206 2.56 -12.48 2.62
N ASN A 207 2.58 -11.88 1.42
CA ASN A 207 2.70 -10.43 1.31
C ASN A 207 1.51 -9.70 1.95
N PHE A 208 0.29 -10.21 1.79
CA PHE A 208 -0.88 -9.63 2.45
C PHE A 208 -0.80 -9.78 3.97
N ILE A 209 -0.34 -10.92 4.50
CA ILE A 209 -0.10 -11.06 5.94
C ILE A 209 0.88 -9.99 6.43
N ASP A 210 2.02 -9.81 5.75
CA ASP A 210 3.02 -8.81 6.13
C ASP A 210 2.44 -7.37 6.14
N ILE A 211 1.59 -7.06 5.14
CA ILE A 211 0.87 -5.79 5.00
C ILE A 211 -0.15 -5.58 6.12
N TYR A 212 -0.92 -6.61 6.48
CA TYR A 212 -1.91 -6.54 7.55
C TYR A 212 -1.22 -6.38 8.90
N LEU A 213 -0.15 -7.13 9.16
CA LEU A 213 0.68 -6.97 10.36
C LEU A 213 1.30 -5.56 10.42
N PHE A 214 1.73 -5.01 9.28
CA PHE A 214 2.17 -3.63 9.21
C PHE A 214 1.07 -2.63 9.59
N SER A 215 -0.10 -2.77 9.01
CA SER A 215 -1.25 -1.88 9.24
C SER A 215 -1.77 -1.98 10.68
N ALA A 216 -1.81 -3.20 11.24
CA ALA A 216 -2.17 -3.45 12.63
C ALA A 216 -1.17 -2.77 13.60
N ASN A 217 0.13 -2.85 13.32
CA ASN A 217 1.14 -2.14 14.11
C ASN A 217 0.98 -0.61 14.02
N VAL A 218 0.63 -0.06 12.85
CA VAL A 218 0.36 1.39 12.72
C VAL A 218 -0.82 1.80 13.60
N LEU A 219 -1.90 1.02 13.60
CA LEU A 219 -3.06 1.27 14.47
C LEU A 219 -2.73 1.08 15.95
N TYR A 220 -1.96 0.06 16.32
CA TYR A 220 -1.52 -0.19 17.69
C TYR A 220 -0.73 0.98 18.24
N VAL A 221 0.24 1.49 17.47
CA VAL A 221 1.05 2.65 17.83
C VAL A 221 0.19 3.92 17.96
N ALA A 222 -0.82 4.09 17.10
CA ALA A 222 -1.70 5.24 17.16
C ALA A 222 -2.63 5.26 18.38
N ASN A 223 -2.98 4.08 18.92
CA ASN A 223 -3.94 3.93 20.03
C ASN A 223 -3.29 3.62 21.38
N THR A 224 -1.95 3.54 21.45
CA THR A 224 -1.24 3.15 22.68
C THR A 224 -0.21 4.20 23.06
N ASN A 225 -0.22 4.64 24.33
CA ASN A 225 0.72 5.67 24.82
C ASN A 225 2.18 5.17 24.95
N LYS A 226 2.36 3.86 25.14
CA LYS A 226 3.67 3.21 25.27
C LYS A 226 3.75 2.00 24.33
N PRO A 227 3.83 2.23 23.00
CA PRO A 227 3.87 1.14 22.05
C PRO A 227 5.16 0.33 22.20
N LEU A 228 5.03 -0.99 22.09
CA LEU A 228 6.17 -1.89 21.99
C LEU A 228 6.95 -1.63 20.70
N ALA A 229 8.22 -2.04 20.66
CA ALA A 229 8.93 -2.10 19.41
C ALA A 229 8.21 -3.06 18.46
N ARG A 230 8.22 -2.76 17.15
CA ARG A 230 7.49 -3.55 16.15
C ARG A 230 7.80 -5.04 16.23
N LYS A 231 9.08 -5.42 16.36
CA LYS A 231 9.49 -6.81 16.49
C LYS A 231 8.77 -7.50 17.65
N ASP A 232 8.74 -6.86 18.82
CA ASP A 232 8.14 -7.41 20.03
C ASP A 232 6.62 -7.49 19.89
N SER A 233 5.99 -6.51 19.24
CA SER A 233 4.56 -6.59 18.92
C SER A 233 4.24 -7.76 17.99
N LEU A 234 5.11 -8.08 17.02
CA LEU A 234 4.92 -9.22 16.13
C LEU A 234 5.10 -10.55 16.88
N VAL A 235 6.09 -10.64 17.77
CA VAL A 235 6.30 -11.82 18.63
C VAL A 235 5.06 -12.05 19.50
N ALA A 236 4.54 -11.01 20.15
CA ALA A 236 3.32 -11.10 20.96
C ALA A 236 2.11 -11.57 20.15
N ILE A 237 1.95 -11.12 18.90
CA ILE A 237 0.90 -11.61 17.99
C ILE A 237 1.09 -13.10 17.71
N VAL A 238 2.32 -13.53 17.41
CA VAL A 238 2.62 -14.95 17.13
C VAL A 238 2.35 -15.82 18.36
N ASP A 239 2.79 -15.39 19.54
CA ASP A 239 2.56 -16.12 20.80
C ASP A 239 1.06 -16.23 21.12
N SER A 240 0.30 -15.17 20.88
CA SER A 240 -1.16 -15.16 21.03
C SER A 240 -1.88 -16.07 20.04
N LEU A 241 -1.32 -16.29 18.84
CA LEU A 241 -1.90 -17.20 17.83
C LEU A 241 -1.46 -18.66 18.05
N ALA A 242 -0.30 -18.86 18.69
CA ALA A 242 0.23 -20.18 19.00
C ALA A 242 -0.34 -20.75 20.30
N THR A 243 -0.88 -19.91 21.18
CA THR A 243 -1.59 -20.34 22.38
C THR A 243 -2.97 -20.89 21.98
N PRO A 244 -3.28 -22.16 22.24
CA PRO A 244 -4.59 -22.71 21.93
C PRO A 244 -5.66 -21.97 22.72
N GLU A 245 -6.75 -21.58 22.06
CA GLU A 245 -7.93 -21.07 22.77
C GLU A 245 -8.36 -22.10 23.83
N PRO A 246 -8.77 -21.66 25.03
CA PRO A 246 -9.33 -22.59 26.01
C PRO A 246 -10.49 -23.31 25.34
N GLN A 247 -10.37 -24.63 25.16
CA GLN A 247 -11.51 -25.40 24.71
C GLN A 247 -12.64 -25.17 25.72
N PRO A 248 -13.88 -24.89 25.26
CA PRO A 248 -15.01 -24.83 26.18
C PRO A 248 -14.96 -26.12 26.99
N ALA A 249 -14.96 -25.98 28.32
CA ALA A 249 -14.83 -27.11 29.23
C ALA A 249 -15.75 -28.22 28.74
N VAL A 250 -15.17 -29.33 28.30
CA VAL A 250 -15.95 -30.52 27.99
C VAL A 250 -16.54 -30.89 29.34
N GLY A 251 -17.84 -30.57 29.52
CA GLY A 251 -18.58 -30.99 30.70
C GLY A 251 -18.33 -32.49 30.90
N PRO A 252 -18.35 -32.96 32.16
CA PRO A 252 -17.95 -34.33 32.50
C PRO A 252 -18.51 -35.29 31.47
N VAL A 253 -17.61 -36.07 30.86
CA VAL A 253 -17.97 -37.13 29.92
C VAL A 253 -18.97 -37.98 30.68
N GLY A 254 -20.26 -37.85 30.34
CA GLY A 254 -21.30 -38.64 30.94
C GLY A 254 -20.88 -40.09 30.79
N ASP A 255 -20.79 -40.78 31.92
CA ASP A 255 -20.33 -42.14 32.05
C ASP A 255 -21.11 -42.99 31.03
N CYS A 256 -20.46 -43.29 29.91
CA CYS A 256 -21.08 -44.04 28.84
C CYS A 256 -20.83 -45.48 29.22
N GLY A 257 -21.74 -46.02 30.03
CA GLY A 257 -21.74 -47.43 30.41
C GLY A 257 -21.41 -48.30 29.20
N ASP A 258 -20.52 -49.27 29.44
CA ASP A 258 -19.94 -50.16 28.46
C ASP A 258 -20.99 -50.60 27.42
N GLN A 259 -20.63 -50.46 26.12
CA GLN A 259 -21.27 -51.05 24.90
C GLN A 259 -21.64 -50.07 23.77
N HIS A 260 -20.97 -48.92 23.63
CA HIS A 260 -21.14 -48.10 22.42
C HIS A 260 -20.13 -48.51 21.33
N GLN A 261 -20.54 -49.37 20.39
CA GLN A 261 -19.75 -49.71 19.20
C GLN A 261 -20.01 -48.73 18.04
N ILE A 262 -18.95 -48.39 17.30
CA ILE A 262 -19.01 -47.53 16.11
C ILE A 262 -18.95 -48.43 14.88
N THR A 263 -19.98 -48.39 14.05
CA THR A 263 -20.06 -49.17 12.81
C THR A 263 -20.01 -48.26 11.57
N HIS A 264 -19.38 -48.73 10.50
CA HIS A 264 -19.35 -48.05 9.21
C HIS A 264 -20.55 -48.49 8.37
N LEU A 265 -21.44 -47.56 8.01
CA LEU A 265 -22.55 -47.86 7.11
C LEU A 265 -22.08 -47.91 5.65
N PRO A 266 -22.63 -48.82 4.82
CA PRO A 266 -22.33 -48.84 3.40
C PRO A 266 -22.76 -47.53 2.75
N ARG A 267 -21.83 -46.85 2.07
CA ARG A 267 -22.01 -45.66 1.22
C ARG A 267 -22.00 -44.27 1.87
N GLN A 268 -21.60 -44.10 3.13
CA GLN A 268 -21.33 -42.76 3.69
C GLN A 268 -20.05 -42.71 4.56
N LEU A 269 -19.32 -41.60 4.46
CA LEU A 269 -18.09 -41.31 5.25
C LEU A 269 -18.37 -40.83 6.69
N LEU A 270 -19.58 -41.07 7.21
CA LEU A 270 -19.98 -40.64 8.55
C LEU A 270 -19.98 -41.84 9.50
N ARG A 271 -19.34 -41.68 10.66
CA ARG A 271 -19.36 -42.66 11.76
C ARG A 271 -20.44 -42.27 12.75
N PHE A 272 -21.41 -43.15 12.97
CA PHE A 272 -22.43 -42.97 14.00
C PHE A 272 -22.32 -44.09 15.03
N CYS A 273 -22.65 -43.78 16.29
CA CYS A 273 -22.82 -44.79 17.31
C CYS A 273 -24.20 -45.44 17.13
N GLU A 274 -24.23 -46.77 17.03
CA GLU A 274 -25.43 -47.56 16.79
C GLU A 274 -26.47 -47.38 17.90
N VAL A 275 -26.03 -47.37 19.16
CA VAL A 275 -26.88 -47.19 20.34
C VAL A 275 -27.54 -45.80 20.37
N CYS A 276 -26.78 -44.75 20.01
CA CYS A 276 -27.31 -43.37 19.99
C CYS A 276 -28.27 -43.14 18.82
N SER A 277 -27.97 -43.75 17.66
CA SER A 277 -28.84 -43.70 16.48
C SER A 277 -30.20 -44.34 16.75
N ALA A 278 -30.23 -45.50 17.41
CA ALA A 278 -31.46 -46.18 17.80
C ALA A 278 -32.35 -45.36 18.76
N LYS A 279 -31.73 -44.48 19.57
CA LYS A 279 -32.42 -43.58 20.51
C LYS A 279 -32.77 -42.20 19.91
N GLY A 280 -32.49 -41.96 18.62
CA GLY A 280 -32.76 -40.67 17.97
C GLY A 280 -31.84 -39.53 18.41
N ILE A 281 -30.73 -39.82 19.09
CA ILE A 281 -29.80 -38.82 19.63
C ILE A 281 -28.67 -38.60 18.62
N GLN A 282 -28.64 -37.44 17.96
CA GLN A 282 -27.56 -37.07 17.04
C GLN A 282 -26.51 -36.17 17.72
N LYS A 283 -25.33 -36.73 18.06
CA LYS A 283 -24.12 -35.93 18.30
C LYS A 283 -23.22 -36.00 17.06
N LYS A 284 -23.04 -34.87 16.38
CA LYS A 284 -22.07 -34.72 15.29
C LYS A 284 -20.69 -34.49 15.88
N SER A 285 -19.86 -35.52 15.99
CA SER A 285 -18.42 -35.32 16.18
C SER A 285 -17.78 -35.02 14.82
N ARG A 286 -17.35 -33.78 14.61
CA ARG A 286 -16.41 -33.44 13.53
C ARG A 286 -14.99 -33.64 14.08
N TYR A 287 -14.25 -34.58 13.51
CA TYR A 287 -12.78 -34.57 13.55
C TYR A 287 -12.28 -34.03 12.22
#